data_AF-A0A0L6JSH3-F1
#
_entry.id   AF-A0A0L6JSH3-F1
#
_cell.length_a   1.000
_cell.length_b   1.000
_cell.length_c   1.000
_cell.angle_alpha   90.00
_cell.angle_beta   90.00
_cell.angle_gamma   90.00
#
_symmetry.space_group_name_H-M   'P 1'
#
loop_
_entity.id
_entity.type
_entity.pdbx_description
1 polymer ?
#
loop_
_entity_poly.entity_id
_entity_poly.type
_entity_poly.pdbx_seq_one_letter_code
_entity_poly.pdbx_strand_id
1 'polypeptide(L)' 'MLMTLPNSSDFDRYSEGDIIAITKNSKFIGYASVYSKLLNNVILDVDKNIWKLFNELVLECIPFDFNLD' A
#
# COMPACT_ATOMS: atom_id res chain seq x y z
N MET A 1 8.68 0.31 -4.29
CA MET A 1 8.26 -1.04 -3.85
C MET A 1 6.76 -1.11 -3.99
N LEU A 2 6.21 -2.21 -4.52
CA LEU A 2 4.77 -2.29 -4.75
C LEU A 2 4.02 -2.79 -3.52
N MET A 3 2.91 -2.14 -3.21
CA MET A 3 1.96 -2.51 -2.17
C MET A 3 0.57 -2.60 -2.79
N THR A 4 -0.15 -3.68 -2.48
CA THR A 4 -1.53 -3.86 -2.91
C THR A 4 -2.46 -3.55 -1.74
N LEU A 5 -3.41 -2.66 -1.97
CA LEU A 5 -4.47 -2.34 -1.03
C LEU A 5 -5.84 -2.68 -1.64
N PRO A 6 -6.82 -3.09 -0.83
CA PRO A 6 -8.19 -3.18 -1.32
C PRO A 6 -8.65 -1.81 -1.80
N ASN A 7 -9.36 -1.80 -2.92
CA ASN A 7 -9.93 -0.58 -3.47
C ASN A 7 -10.99 -0.03 -2.50
N SER A 8 -11.02 1.29 -2.34
CA SER A 8 -11.99 2.02 -1.53
C SER A 8 -12.43 3.26 -2.30
N SER A 9 -13.60 3.80 -1.97
CA SER A 9 -14.11 5.03 -2.60
C SER A 9 -13.15 6.21 -2.47
N ASP A 10 -12.26 6.20 -1.48
CA ASP A 10 -11.23 7.24 -1.32
C ASP A 10 -10.24 7.28 -2.48
N PHE A 11 -10.07 6.15 -3.19
CA PHE A 11 -9.20 6.04 -4.35
C PHE A 11 -9.87 6.42 -5.67
N ASP A 12 -11.19 6.61 -5.70
CA ASP A 12 -11.92 6.95 -6.94
C ASP A 12 -11.49 8.29 -7.52
N ARG A 13 -11.09 9.23 -6.66
CA ARG A 13 -10.57 10.55 -7.05
C ARG A 13 -9.13 10.55 -7.56
N TYR A 14 -8.40 9.45 -7.41
CA TYR A 14 -7.00 9.35 -7.84
C TYR A 14 -6.88 8.56 -9.14
N SER A 15 -5.97 9.01 -9.99
CA SER A 15 -5.57 8.42 -11.25
C SER A 15 -4.20 7.76 -11.14
N GLU A 16 -3.86 6.89 -12.09
CA GLU A 16 -2.51 6.34 -12.18
C GLU A 16 -1.49 7.47 -12.35
N GLY A 17 -0.39 7.40 -11.60
CA GLY A 17 0.64 8.45 -11.49
C GLY A 17 0.42 9.44 -10.35
N ASP A 18 -0.79 9.54 -9.79
CA ASP A 18 -1.07 10.49 -8.70
C ASP A 18 -0.27 10.16 -7.45
N ILE A 19 0.19 11.20 -6.76
CA ILE A 19 0.91 11.08 -5.49
C ILE A 19 -0.07 11.29 -4.34
N ILE A 20 -0.16 10.32 -3.44
CA ILE A 20 -1.00 10.35 -2.26
C ILE A 20 -0.16 10.36 -0.98
N ALA A 21 -0.62 11.09 0.03
CA ALA A 21 -0.02 11.06 1.36
C ALA A 21 -0.56 9.87 2.14
N ILE A 22 0.33 9.05 2.69
CA ILE A 22 -0.02 7.96 3.60
C ILE A 22 0.04 8.48 5.03
N THR A 23 -1.05 8.30 5.75
CA THR A 23 -1.18 8.67 7.17
C THR A 23 -1.71 7.50 7.98
N LYS A 24 -1.28 7.38 9.25
CA LYS A 24 -1.82 6.44 10.23
C LYS A 24 -2.09 7.17 11.53
N ASN A 25 -3.27 7.01 12.12
CA ASN A 25 -3.68 7.67 13.36
C ASN A 25 -3.41 9.19 13.30
N SER A 26 -3.75 9.81 12.17
CA SER A 26 -3.50 11.23 11.87
C SER A 26 -2.02 11.67 11.83
N LYS A 27 -1.07 10.73 11.84
CA LYS A 27 0.36 11.00 11.64
C LYS A 27 0.77 10.68 10.21
N PHE A 28 1.51 11.61 9.59
CA PHE A 28 2.11 11.41 8.29
C PHE A 28 3.21 10.33 8.35
N ILE A 29 3.19 9.42 7.38
CA ILE A 29 4.17 8.35 7.24
C ILE A 29 5.06 8.60 6.03
N GLY A 30 4.47 9.05 4.92
CA GLY A 30 5.20 9.24 3.66
C GLY A 30 4.27 9.41 2.47
N TYR A 31 4.82 9.32 1.27
CA TYR A 31 4.08 9.41 0.01
C TYR A 31 4.07 8.07 -0.73
N ALA A 32 3.02 7.88 -1.52
CA ALA A 32 2.91 6.78 -2.48
C ALA A 32 2.46 7.33 -3.83
N SER A 33 2.90 6.69 -4.91
CA SER A 33 2.33 6.92 -6.23
C SER A 33 1.31 5.82 -6.54
N VAL A 34 0.17 6.19 -7.12
CA VAL A 34 -0.80 5.22 -7.64
C VAL A 34 -0.20 4.57 -8.88
N TYR A 35 0.27 3.34 -8.74
CA TYR A 35 0.86 2.61 -9.86
C TYR A 35 -0.21 2.08 -10.81
N SER A 36 -1.24 1.42 -10.27
CA SER A 36 -2.38 0.97 -11.09
C SER A 36 -3.66 0.78 -10.28
N LYS A 37 -4.82 0.95 -10.94
CA LYS A 37 -6.14 0.67 -10.36
C LYS A 37 -6.76 -0.55 -11.02
N LEU A 38 -6.98 -1.59 -10.23
CA LEU A 38 -7.73 -2.79 -10.61
C LEU A 38 -9.16 -2.70 -10.07
N LEU A 39 -10.05 -3.59 -10.51
CA LEU A 39 -11.47 -3.58 -10.11
C LEU A 39 -11.65 -3.54 -8.59
N ASN A 40 -10.90 -4.39 -7.87
CA ASN A 40 -11.04 -4.56 -6.41
C ASN A 40 -9.81 -4.10 -5.62
N ASN A 41 -8.74 -3.69 -6.29
CA ASN A 41 -7.47 -3.39 -5.65
C ASN A 41 -6.82 -2.14 -6.25
N VAL A 42 -6.02 -1.45 -5.45
CA VAL A 42 -5.12 -0.39 -5.91
C VAL A 42 -3.70 -0.82 -5.62
N ILE A 43 -2.84 -0.69 -6.62
CA ILE A 43 -1.41 -0.94 -6.50
C ILE A 43 -0.73 0.42 -6.30
N LEU A 44 0.03 0.54 -5.23
CA LEU A 44 0.81 1.72 -4.88
C LEU A 44 2.29 1.42 -5.01
N ASP A 45 3.04 2.36 -5.59
CA ASP A 45 4.49 2.39 -5.48
C ASP A 45 4.90 3.26 -4.29
N VAL A 46 5.59 2.64 -3.32
CA VAL A 46 6.01 3.24 -2.07
C VAL A 46 7.52 3.13 -1.87
N ASP A 47 8.07 4.00 -1.03
CA ASP A 47 9.46 3.85 -0.60
C ASP A 47 9.66 2.63 0.33
N LYS A 48 10.93 2.31 0.57
CA LYS A 48 11.33 1.17 1.42
C LYS A 48 10.91 1.32 2.88
N ASN A 49 10.79 2.53 3.40
CA ASN A 49 10.44 2.79 4.79
C ASN A 49 8.95 2.54 5.03
N ILE A 50 8.09 3.02 4.12
CA ILE A 50 6.65 2.77 4.12
C ILE A 50 6.39 1.28 3.95
N TRP A 51 7.10 0.61 3.04
CA TRP A 51 6.96 -0.83 2.83
C TRP A 51 7.32 -1.63 4.09
N LYS A 52 8.43 -1.29 4.76
CA LYS A 52 8.80 -1.90 6.05
C LYS A 52 7.75 -1.67 7.12
N LEU A 53 7.28 -0.43 7.27
CA LEU A 53 6.25 -0.10 8.24
C LEU A 53 4.97 -0.90 7.98
N PHE A 54 4.55 -1.01 6.73
CA PHE A 54 3.38 -1.81 6.36
C PHE A 54 3.57 -3.28 6.69
N ASN A 55 4.74 -3.85 6.36
CA ASN A 55 5.04 -5.22 6.70
C ASN A 55 5.10 -5.44 8.21
N GLU A 56 5.68 -4.55 9.01
CA GLU A 56 5.65 -4.69 10.48
C GLU A 56 4.21 -4.70 11.02
N LEU A 57 3.30 -3.96 10.39
CA LEU A 57 1.88 -3.92 10.76
C LEU A 57 1.07 -5.12 10.28
N VAL A 58 1.45 -5.72 9.15
CA VAL A 58 0.72 -6.83 8.52
C VAL A 58 1.32 -8.19 8.90
N LEU A 59 2.63 -8.28 9.19
CA LEU A 59 3.32 -9.51 9.63
C LEU A 59 2.84 -10.02 10.99
N GLU A 60 2.14 -9.20 11.80
CA GLU A 60 1.38 -9.73 12.94
C GLU A 60 0.19 -10.63 12.52
N CYS A 61 -0.20 -10.61 11.23
CA CYS A 61 -1.41 -11.24 10.71
C CYS A 61 -1.20 -12.16 9.49
N ILE A 62 0.02 -12.51 9.07
CA ILE A 62 0.23 -13.42 7.92
C ILE A 62 0.55 -14.84 8.41
N PRO A 63 -0.40 -15.81 8.33
CA PRO A 63 -0.18 -17.19 8.78
C PRO A 63 0.35 -18.08 7.65
N PHE A 64 1.37 -17.65 6.90
CA PHE A 64 1.91 -18.48 5.82
C PHE A 64 3.45 -18.44 5.80
N ASP A 65 4.04 -19.62 5.88
CA ASP A 65 5.45 -19.84 5.53
C ASP A 65 5.56 -19.97 4.00
N PHE A 66 6.44 -19.17 3.40
CA PHE A 66 6.84 -19.38 2.01
C PHE A 66 7.83 -20.55 1.97
N ASN A 67 7.35 -21.76 1.69
CA ASN A 67 8.22 -22.83 1.21
C ASN A 67 8.58 -22.54 -0.24
N LEU A 68 9.81 -22.06 -0.46
CA LEU A 68 10.45 -22.03 -1.76
C LEU A 68 11.25 -23.34 -1.87
N ASP A 69 10.70 -24.31 -2.60
CA ASP A 69 11.45 -25.45 -3.11
C ASP A 69 12.37 -25.03 -4.27
#